data_AF-A0A2V6J6S2-F1
#
_entry.id   AF-A0A2V6J6S2-F1
#
_cell.length_a   1.000
_cell.length_b   1.000
_cell.length_c   1.000
_cell.angle_alpha   90.00
_cell.angle_beta   90.00
_cell.angle_gamma   90.00
#
_symmetry.space_group_name_H-M   'P 1'
#
loop_
_entity.id
_entity.type
_entity.pdbx_description
1 polymer ?
#
loop_
_entity_poly.entity_id
_entity_poly.type
_entity_poly.pdbx_seq_one_letter_code
_entity_poly.pdbx_strand_id
1 'polypeptide(L)'
;MDAPPIRSAPPPPVPSGMGCFAKGCLTLVIVVCVLGIVLIGGGLFVVNRGINMFTATAPAEIQTRPATPTELQLAKAKLDSLRGAIKNRVETTIEFTADDVNALLQNEPEFRGARNHARVVIANSIVSRF
;
A
#
# COMPACT_ATOMS: atom_id res chain seq x y z
N MET A 1 -20.31 50.59 -81.27
CA MET A 1 -19.14 49.70 -81.42
C MET A 1 -18.50 49.62 -80.05
N ASP A 2 -19.08 48.75 -79.23
CA ASP A 2 -18.86 48.62 -77.80
C ASP A 2 -17.51 47.95 -77.51
N ALA A 3 -16.79 48.45 -76.51
CA ALA A 3 -15.51 47.91 -76.07
C ALA A 3 -15.68 46.51 -75.45
N PRO A 4 -14.71 45.58 -75.64
CA PRO A 4 -14.83 44.21 -75.14
C PRO A 4 -14.74 44.15 -73.60
N PRO A 5 -15.44 43.20 -72.94
CA PRO A 5 -15.48 43.11 -71.49
C PRO A 5 -14.14 42.65 -70.91
N ILE A 6 -13.63 43.39 -69.93
CA ILE A 6 -12.44 43.02 -69.15
C ILE A 6 -12.80 41.79 -68.28
N ARG A 7 -12.21 40.64 -68.60
CA ARG A 7 -12.29 39.44 -67.76
C ARG A 7 -11.42 39.64 -66.51
N SER A 8 -12.02 39.71 -65.33
CA SER A 8 -11.29 39.64 -64.07
C SER A 8 -10.69 38.24 -63.88
N ALA A 9 -9.42 38.19 -63.49
CA ALA A 9 -8.74 36.94 -63.16
C ALA A 9 -9.39 36.27 -61.92
N PRO A 10 -9.36 34.92 -61.81
CA PRO A 10 -9.87 34.23 -60.64
C PRO A 10 -9.11 34.68 -59.38
N PRO A 11 -9.79 34.83 -58.23
CA PRO A 11 -9.14 35.23 -56.98
C PRO A 11 -8.07 34.20 -56.56
N PRO A 12 -6.97 34.63 -55.93
CA PRO A 12 -5.93 33.72 -55.48
C PRO A 12 -6.48 32.70 -54.47
N PRO A 13 -5.98 31.45 -54.46
CA PRO A 13 -6.42 30.43 -53.52
C PRO A 13 -6.17 30.90 -52.09
N VAL A 14 -7.24 30.98 -51.30
CA VAL A 14 -7.15 31.25 -49.86
C VAL A 14 -6.38 30.11 -49.20
N PRO A 15 -5.25 30.37 -48.52
CA PRO A 15 -4.55 29.32 -47.80
C PRO A 15 -5.48 28.82 -46.70
N SER A 16 -5.85 27.54 -46.76
CA SER A 16 -6.60 26.89 -45.68
C SER A 16 -5.68 26.80 -44.47
N GLY A 17 -5.81 27.79 -43.57
CA GLY A 17 -5.14 27.75 -42.28
C GLY A 17 -5.53 26.45 -41.58
N MET A 18 -4.56 25.56 -41.37
CA MET A 18 -4.76 24.35 -40.57
C MET A 18 -5.28 24.79 -39.19
N GLY A 19 -6.57 24.55 -38.96
CA GLY A 19 -7.27 25.02 -37.77
C GLY A 19 -6.66 24.51 -36.48
N CYS A 20 -7.03 25.17 -35.38
CA CYS A 20 -6.71 24.89 -33.98
C CYS A 20 -6.57 23.38 -33.60
N PHE A 21 -7.27 22.50 -34.31
CA PHE A 21 -7.20 21.04 -34.17
C PHE A 21 -5.85 20.41 -34.52
N ALA A 22 -5.08 20.94 -35.48
CA ALA A 22 -3.85 20.27 -35.95
C ALA A 22 -2.59 20.66 -35.14
N LYS A 23 -2.51 21.90 -34.66
CA LYS A 23 -1.34 22.41 -33.91
C LYS A 23 -1.62 22.61 -32.41
N GLY A 24 -2.85 22.91 -32.02
CA GLY A 24 -3.20 23.14 -30.61
C GLY A 24 -3.62 21.85 -29.91
N CYS A 25 -4.65 21.20 -30.44
CA CYS A 25 -5.21 19.97 -29.84
C CYS A 25 -4.20 18.82 -29.83
N LEU A 26 -3.50 18.58 -30.95
CA LEU A 26 -2.49 17.52 -31.04
C LEU A 26 -1.33 17.76 -30.06
N THR A 27 -0.82 18.98 -29.96
CA THR A 27 0.25 19.32 -29.02
C THR A 27 -0.20 19.16 -27.57
N LEU A 28 -1.45 19.53 -27.24
CA LEU A 28 -2.00 19.33 -25.90
C LEU A 28 -2.08 17.84 -25.55
N VAL A 29 -2.56 17.00 -26.47
CA VAL A 29 -2.62 15.55 -26.26
C VAL A 29 -1.23 14.97 -26.01
N ILE A 30 -0.24 15.35 -26.82
CA ILE A 30 1.14 14.89 -26.64
C ILE A 30 1.69 15.31 -25.27
N VAL A 31 1.47 16.57 -24.87
CA VAL A 31 1.93 17.07 -23.57
C VAL A 31 1.29 16.30 -22.43
N VAL A 32 -0.03 16.07 -22.48
CA VAL A 32 -0.74 15.29 -21.45
C VAL A 32 -0.24 13.86 -21.39
N CYS A 33 -0.01 13.21 -22.53
CA CYS A 33 0.54 11.85 -22.57
C CYS A 33 1.95 11.80 -21.98
N VAL A 34 2.83 12.73 -22.35
CA VAL A 34 4.20 12.80 -21.81
C VAL A 34 4.17 13.06 -20.31
N LEU A 35 3.34 14.00 -19.85
CA LEU A 35 3.19 14.31 -18.43
C LEU A 35 2.68 13.10 -17.65
N GLY A 36 1.68 12.38 -18.19
CA GLY A 36 1.17 11.15 -17.60
C GLY A 36 2.25 10.07 -17.48
N ILE A 37 3.05 9.86 -18.53
CA ILE A 37 4.15 8.89 -18.50
C ILE A 37 5.21 9.28 -17.47
N VAL A 38 5.58 10.56 -17.39
CA VAL A 38 6.58 11.05 -16.44
C VAL A 38 6.07 10.94 -15.00
N LEU A 39 4.81 11.30 -14.73
CA LEU A 39 4.24 11.24 -13.38
C LEU A 39 4.04 9.79 -12.92
N ILE A 40 3.51 8.93 -13.78
CA ILE A 40 3.28 7.52 -13.44
C ILE A 40 4.62 6.79 -13.34
N GLY A 41 5.48 6.90 -14.36
CA GLY A 41 6.78 6.24 -14.39
C GLY A 41 7.73 6.76 -13.31
N GLY A 42 7.81 8.08 -13.15
CA GLY A 42 8.62 8.72 -12.11
C GLY A 42 8.10 8.43 -10.71
N GLY A 43 6.78 8.47 -10.51
CA GLY A 43 6.14 8.12 -9.24
C GLY A 43 6.43 6.67 -8.84
N LEU A 44 6.23 5.72 -9.76
CA LEU A 44 6.55 4.31 -9.52
C LEU A 44 8.05 4.10 -9.24
N PHE A 45 8.93 4.81 -9.95
CA PHE A 45 10.38 4.71 -9.72
C PHE A 45 10.78 5.22 -8.33
N VAL A 46 10.26 6.37 -7.89
CA VAL A 46 10.55 6.94 -6.58
C VAL A 46 9.99 6.05 -5.46
N VAL A 47 8.75 5.57 -5.62
CA VAL A 47 8.12 4.66 -4.65
C VAL A 47 8.91 3.35 -4.55
N ASN A 48 9.21 2.70 -5.68
CA ASN A 48 9.97 1.45 -5.67
C ASN A 48 11.38 1.64 -5.10
N ARG A 49 12.04 2.77 -5.41
CA ARG A 49 13.36 3.07 -4.85
C ARG A 49 13.31 3.36 -3.35
N GLY A 50 12.27 4.05 -2.89
CA GLY A 50 12.01 4.27 -1.46
C GLY A 50 11.77 2.96 -0.73
N ILE A 51 10.90 2.09 -1.25
CA ILE A 51 10.66 0.75 -0.70
C ILE A 51 11.98 -0.03 -0.66
N ASN A 52 12.73 -0.09 -1.75
CA ASN A 52 14.00 -0.83 -1.77
C ASN A 52 15.09 -0.26 -0.85
N MET A 53 15.08 1.04 -0.55
CA MET A 53 16.04 1.65 0.39
C MET A 53 15.64 1.46 1.86
N PHE A 54 14.34 1.51 2.17
CA PHE A 54 13.85 1.50 3.54
C PHE A 54 13.25 0.17 3.98
N THR A 55 13.11 -0.80 3.08
CA THR A 55 12.65 -2.15 3.39
C THR A 55 13.73 -3.18 3.02
N ALA A 56 13.86 -4.22 3.84
CA ALA A 56 14.76 -5.33 3.54
C ALA A 56 14.28 -6.04 2.27
N THR A 57 15.20 -6.30 1.33
CA THR A 57 14.93 -6.94 0.04
C THR A 57 14.43 -8.39 0.15
N ALA A 58 14.55 -8.99 1.33
CA ALA A 58 14.01 -10.30 1.64
C ALA A 58 13.13 -10.19 2.92
N PRO A 59 12.00 -10.91 2.97
CA PRO A 59 11.24 -11.07 4.20
C PRO A 59 12.18 -11.59 5.30
N ALA A 60 12.20 -10.93 6.46
CA ALA A 60 12.95 -11.44 7.60
C ALA A 60 12.43 -12.85 7.94
N GLU A 61 13.33 -13.83 8.06
CA GLU A 61 12.96 -15.21 8.39
C GLU A 61 12.44 -15.25 9.83
N ILE A 62 11.11 -15.25 9.96
CA ILE A 62 10.45 -15.35 11.25
C ILE A 62 10.54 -16.82 11.69
N GLN A 63 11.51 -17.14 12.54
CA GLN A 63 11.63 -18.45 13.19
C GLN A 63 10.40 -18.70 14.09
N THR A 64 9.37 -19.33 13.52
CA THR A 64 8.16 -19.72 14.24
C THR A 64 8.42 -21.05 14.94
N ARG A 65 8.81 -20.99 16.22
CA ARG A 65 8.87 -22.20 17.05
C ARG A 65 7.45 -22.74 17.20
N PRO A 66 7.15 -23.98 16.82
CA PRO A 66 5.85 -24.59 17.10
C PRO A 66 5.71 -24.70 18.63
N ALA A 67 4.67 -24.05 19.17
CA ALA A 67 4.36 -24.14 20.59
C ALA A 67 4.01 -25.58 20.96
N THR A 68 4.48 -26.04 22.12
CA THR A 68 4.13 -27.38 22.60
C THR A 68 2.65 -27.44 23.00
N PRO A 69 1.99 -28.62 22.93
CA PRO A 69 0.57 -28.74 23.25
C PRO A 69 0.22 -28.30 24.68
N THR A 70 1.18 -28.41 25.60
CA THR A 70 1.08 -27.99 27.00
C THR A 70 1.12 -26.46 27.15
N GLU A 71 1.99 -25.78 26.41
CA GLU A 71 2.08 -24.31 26.41
C GLU A 71 0.82 -23.68 25.80
N LEU A 72 0.27 -24.29 24.74
CA LEU A 72 -0.98 -23.86 24.12
C LEU A 72 -2.16 -23.92 25.09
N GLN A 73 -2.30 -25.02 25.84
CA GLN A 73 -3.39 -25.16 26.81
C GLN A 73 -3.29 -24.13 27.94
N LEU A 74 -2.08 -23.87 28.44
CA LEU A 74 -1.85 -22.87 29.47
C LEU A 74 -2.17 -21.46 28.96
N ALA A 75 -1.70 -21.11 27.76
CA ALA A 75 -1.96 -19.81 27.15
C ALA A 75 -3.46 -19.59 26.89
N LYS A 76 -4.18 -20.64 26.44
CA LYS A 76 -5.64 -20.59 26.24
C LYS A 76 -6.38 -20.41 27.56
N ALA A 77 -6.00 -21.13 28.61
CA ALA A 77 -6.60 -20.98 29.93
C ALA A 77 -6.40 -19.56 30.49
N LYS A 78 -5.21 -18.97 30.30
CA LYS A 78 -4.93 -17.56 30.66
C LYS A 78 -5.81 -16.59 29.85
N LEU A 79 -5.97 -16.81 28.54
CA LEU A 79 -6.81 -15.98 27.69
C LEU A 79 -8.29 -16.06 28.08
N ASP A 80 -8.79 -17.26 28.38
CA ASP A 80 -10.18 -17.45 28.79
C ASP A 80 -10.45 -16.86 30.18
N SER A 81 -9.49 -16.93 31.10
CA SER A 81 -9.54 -16.23 32.39
C SER A 81 -9.61 -14.72 32.21
N LEU A 82 -8.78 -14.16 31.32
CA LEU A 82 -8.82 -12.73 30.98
C LEU A 82 -10.17 -12.32 30.38
N ARG A 83 -10.68 -13.08 29.41
CA ARG A 83 -12.01 -12.85 28.80
C ARG A 83 -13.12 -12.87 29.85
N GLY A 84 -13.07 -13.83 30.78
CA GLY A 84 -13.99 -13.91 31.91
C GLY A 84 -13.92 -12.68 32.81
N ALA A 85 -12.72 -12.23 33.18
CA ALA A 85 -12.51 -11.04 33.99
C ALA A 85 -13.02 -9.77 33.31
N ILE A 86 -12.74 -9.59 32.02
CA ILE A 86 -13.25 -8.47 31.20
C ILE A 86 -14.78 -8.47 31.20
N LYS A 87 -15.40 -9.62 30.95
CA LYS A 87 -16.87 -9.76 30.92
C LYS A 87 -17.50 -9.41 32.28
N ASN A 88 -16.85 -9.80 33.36
CA ASN A 88 -17.31 -9.55 34.73
C ASN A 88 -16.87 -8.19 35.29
N ARG A 89 -16.15 -7.37 34.48
CA ARG A 89 -15.57 -6.08 34.90
C ARG A 89 -14.70 -6.18 36.16
N VAL A 90 -14.00 -7.29 36.32
CA VAL A 90 -13.06 -7.52 37.41
C VAL A 90 -11.66 -7.14 36.94
N GLU A 91 -10.96 -6.32 37.71
CA GLU A 91 -9.55 -6.05 37.49
C GLU A 91 -8.75 -7.32 37.79
N THR A 92 -8.09 -7.87 36.78
CA THR A 92 -7.25 -9.06 36.92
C THR A 92 -5.93 -8.83 36.21
N THR A 93 -4.83 -9.21 36.86
CA THR A 93 -3.48 -9.15 36.28
C THR A 93 -3.06 -10.55 35.87
N ILE A 94 -2.86 -10.78 34.58
CA ILE A 94 -2.38 -12.06 34.03
C ILE A 94 -1.07 -11.81 33.28
N GLU A 95 -0.03 -12.52 33.68
CA GLU A 95 1.28 -12.45 33.02
C GLU A 95 1.31 -13.39 31.81
N PHE A 96 1.53 -12.80 30.63
CA PHE A 96 1.73 -13.51 29.38
C PHE A 96 3.21 -13.48 29.00
N THR A 97 3.78 -14.65 28.73
CA THR A 97 5.13 -14.75 28.18
C THR A 97 5.10 -14.57 26.66
N ALA A 98 6.26 -14.29 26.07
CA ALA A 98 6.38 -14.21 24.60
C ALA A 98 5.95 -15.53 23.93
N ASP A 99 6.28 -16.66 24.54
CA ASP A 99 5.90 -17.99 24.05
C ASP A 99 4.39 -18.24 24.15
N ASP A 100 3.74 -17.79 25.24
CA ASP A 100 2.28 -17.87 25.38
C ASP A 100 1.57 -17.09 24.27
N VAL A 101 2.04 -15.86 23.98
CA VAL A 101 1.45 -15.02 22.92
C VAL A 101 1.70 -15.63 21.53
N ASN A 102 2.91 -16.13 21.27
CA ASN A 102 3.22 -16.80 20.01
C ASN A 102 2.39 -18.09 19.83
N ALA A 103 2.12 -18.83 20.91
CA ALA A 103 1.25 -20.00 20.88
C ALA A 103 -0.20 -19.62 20.51
N LEU A 104 -0.73 -18.53 21.08
CA LEU A 104 -2.06 -18.02 20.77
C LEU A 104 -2.17 -17.51 19.34
N LEU A 105 -1.18 -16.73 18.86
CA LEU A 105 -1.12 -16.24 17.50
C LEU A 105 -1.16 -17.37 16.45
N GLN A 106 -0.56 -18.51 16.78
CA GLN A 106 -0.49 -19.65 15.88
C GLN A 106 -1.74 -20.54 15.91
N ASN A 107 -2.62 -20.44 16.92
CA ASN A 107 -3.69 -21.42 17.13
C ASN A 107 -5.10 -20.82 17.26
N GLU A 108 -5.23 -19.53 17.60
CA GLU A 108 -6.55 -18.91 17.73
C GLU A 108 -7.07 -18.40 16.37
N PRO A 109 -8.36 -18.61 16.07
CA PRO A 109 -8.96 -18.20 14.80
C PRO A 109 -8.99 -16.68 14.62
N GLU A 110 -9.07 -15.92 15.72
CA GLU A 110 -9.05 -14.45 15.73
C GLU A 110 -7.72 -13.88 15.21
N PHE A 111 -6.62 -14.64 15.32
CA PHE A 111 -5.28 -14.21 14.90
C PHE A 111 -4.83 -14.80 13.56
N ARG A 112 -5.76 -15.39 12.77
CA ARG A 112 -5.45 -15.98 11.45
C ARG A 112 -4.69 -15.04 10.51
N GLY A 113 -4.94 -13.73 10.57
CA GLY A 113 -4.24 -12.75 9.73
C GLY A 113 -2.77 -12.51 10.13
N ALA A 114 -2.42 -12.74 11.40
CA ALA A 114 -1.06 -12.60 11.91
C ALA A 114 -0.29 -13.93 11.89
N ARG A 115 -0.98 -15.05 11.67
CA ARG A 115 -0.41 -16.39 11.60
C ARG A 115 0.68 -16.44 10.54
N ASN A 116 1.90 -16.83 10.93
CA ASN A 116 3.11 -16.88 10.09
C ASN A 116 3.61 -15.53 9.53
N HIS A 117 2.99 -14.41 9.91
CA HIS A 117 3.39 -13.07 9.48
C HIS A 117 3.93 -12.21 10.62
N ALA A 118 3.74 -12.64 11.87
CA ALA A 118 4.22 -11.94 13.06
C ALA A 118 4.82 -12.91 14.07
N ARG A 119 5.84 -12.45 14.78
CA ARG A 119 6.40 -13.09 15.99
C ARG A 119 6.60 -12.03 17.04
N VAL A 120 6.12 -12.31 18.24
CA VAL A 120 6.29 -11.44 19.39
C VAL A 120 7.58 -11.83 20.11
N VAL A 121 8.45 -10.85 20.33
CA VAL A 121 9.64 -10.96 21.16
C VAL A 121 9.53 -9.86 22.20
N ILE A 122 9.48 -10.24 23.48
CA ILE A 122 9.46 -9.29 24.58
C ILE A 122 10.92 -9.02 24.96
N ALA A 123 11.44 -7.87 24.54
CA ALA A 123 12.79 -7.44 24.93
C ALA A 123 12.75 -6.94 26.39
N ASN A 124 13.18 -7.78 27.34
CA ASN A 124 13.44 -7.48 28.77
C ASN A 124 12.78 -6.20 29.32
N SER A 125 11.46 -6.06 29.20
CA SER A 125 10.73 -5.05 29.95
C SER A 125 10.39 -5.66 31.30
N ILE A 126 11.36 -5.60 32.21
CA ILE A 126 11.11 -5.77 33.62
C ILE A 126 10.06 -4.71 33.99
N VAL A 127 8.84 -5.14 34.28
CA VAL A 127 7.84 -4.25 34.86
C VAL A 127 8.33 -3.95 36.28
N SER A 128 8.98 -2.80 36.45
CA SER A 128 9.21 -2.21 37.76
C SER A 128 7.84 -1.91 38.38
N ARG A 129 7.37 -2.76 39.30
CA ARG A 129 6.32 -2.41 40.25
C ARG A 129 6.83 -1.23 41.09
N PHE A 130 6.09 -0.12 41.08
CA PHE A 130 6.11 0.87 42.15
C PHE A 130 4.89 0.64 43.03
#